data_AF-X1D156-F1
#
_entry.id   AF-X1D156-F1
#
_cell.length_a   1.000
_cell.length_b   1.000
_cell.length_c   1.000
_cell.angle_alpha   90.00
_cell.angle_beta   90.00
_cell.angle_gamma   90.00
#
_symmetry.space_group_name_H-M   'P 1'
#
loop_
_entity.id
_entity.type
_entity.pdbx_description
1 polymer ?
#
loop_
_entity_poly.entity_id
_entity_poly.type
_entity_poly.pdbx_seq_one_letter_code
_entity_poly.pdbx_strand_id
1 'polypeptide(L)'
;RLVEGCQAMILGKEKARELSSPFAMLQDGVIYIRKEPMRFFFWDQIQEVNASSRIAMQQALACYGLSNGACSSDRQKLIEMFDTIIDQELEIFIYHEVGESQKNSLNSKVLKKIISAFPGSALELVARAVKDILADTHPNGLLGHILAREKKSSLGFYVSFLDGMRKHLFPEISEASQQFWKSGDWSLIEKARKESRTRNEEIAGRLQQLSQRLDTDSPERIHIWAEKNVLVPLGLQMPARGQGTT
;
A
#
# COMPACT_ATOMS: atom_id res chain seq x y z
N ARG A 1 15.96 -10.02 -12.38
CA ARG A 1 14.96 -10.94 -12.97
C ARG A 1 13.89 -10.14 -13.71
N LEU A 2 13.25 -10.67 -14.75
CA LEU A 2 12.13 -9.99 -15.44
C LEU A 2 10.79 -10.41 -14.79
N VAL A 3 9.92 -9.46 -14.46
CA VAL A 3 8.61 -9.69 -13.81
C VAL A 3 7.57 -8.81 -14.48
N GLU A 4 6.55 -9.39 -15.12
CA GLU A 4 5.48 -8.65 -15.82
C GLU A 4 6.00 -7.52 -16.75
N GLY A 5 7.09 -7.79 -17.47
CA GLY A 5 7.75 -6.82 -18.36
C GLY A 5 8.66 -5.79 -17.67
N CYS A 6 8.73 -5.77 -16.34
CA CYS A 6 9.62 -4.90 -15.56
C CYS A 6 10.92 -5.64 -15.16
N GLN A 7 12.07 -4.97 -15.30
CA GLN A 7 13.33 -5.53 -14.84
C GLN A 7 13.46 -5.31 -13.32
N ALA A 8 13.49 -6.37 -12.53
CA ALA A 8 13.70 -6.31 -11.08
C ALA A 8 15.15 -6.61 -10.69
N MET A 9 15.82 -5.65 -10.06
CA MET A 9 17.17 -5.73 -9.50
C MET A 9 17.11 -5.82 -7.98
N ILE A 10 17.53 -6.96 -7.44
CA ILE A 10 17.62 -7.20 -6.00
C ILE A 10 19.05 -6.89 -5.58
N LEU A 11 19.23 -5.83 -4.81
CA LEU A 11 20.53 -5.33 -4.38
C LEU A 11 21.07 -6.18 -3.22
N GLY A 12 22.40 -6.32 -3.19
CA GLY A 12 23.14 -7.06 -2.17
C GLY A 12 23.36 -6.25 -0.89
N LYS A 13 24.45 -6.58 -0.19
CA LYS A 13 24.81 -5.95 1.09
C LYS A 13 24.97 -4.43 0.97
N GLU A 14 24.39 -3.67 1.89
CA GLU A 14 24.54 -2.22 1.93
C GLU A 14 25.90 -1.82 2.51
N LYS A 15 26.61 -0.95 1.79
CA LYS A 15 27.90 -0.39 2.23
C LYS A 15 27.75 0.98 2.90
N ALA A 16 26.69 1.70 2.59
CA ALA A 16 26.34 2.99 3.17
C ALA A 16 24.85 2.97 3.50
N ARG A 17 24.49 3.46 4.69
CA ARG A 17 23.11 3.53 5.19
C ARG A 17 22.66 4.98 5.22
N GLU A 18 21.43 5.21 4.80
CA GLU A 18 20.81 6.53 4.79
C GLU A 18 19.70 6.63 5.84
N LEU A 19 19.31 7.86 6.18
CA LEU A 19 18.28 8.12 7.20
C LEU A 19 16.87 7.78 6.72
N SER A 20 16.58 8.02 5.44
CA SER A 20 15.33 7.62 4.78
C SER A 20 15.69 6.55 3.77
N SER A 21 15.35 5.29 4.06
CA SER A 21 15.82 4.14 3.29
C SER A 21 14.68 3.46 2.55
N PRO A 22 14.19 4.01 1.42
CA PRO A 22 13.21 3.32 0.59
C PRO A 22 13.82 2.01 0.11
N PHE A 23 13.11 0.91 0.37
CA PHE A 23 13.60 -0.43 0.09
C PHE A 23 13.03 -1.03 -1.19
N ALA A 24 12.01 -0.41 -1.77
CA ALA A 24 11.46 -0.73 -3.07
C ALA A 24 11.20 0.57 -3.84
N MET A 25 11.52 0.58 -5.13
CA MET A 25 11.24 1.71 -6.01
C MET A 25 11.24 1.30 -7.48
N LEU A 26 10.35 1.88 -8.27
CA LEU A 26 10.35 1.86 -9.73
C LEU A 26 11.04 3.12 -10.29
N GLN A 27 12.15 2.93 -10.99
CA GLN A 27 12.88 4.01 -11.66
C GLN A 27 13.23 3.61 -13.09
N ASP A 28 12.81 4.43 -14.06
CA ASP A 28 13.09 4.25 -15.49
C ASP A 28 12.74 2.83 -16.02
N GLY A 29 11.66 2.25 -15.51
CA GLY A 29 11.19 0.90 -15.88
C GLY A 29 11.92 -0.25 -15.19
N VAL A 30 12.83 0.06 -14.26
CA VAL A 30 13.57 -0.90 -13.44
C VAL A 30 13.09 -0.81 -12.00
N ILE A 31 12.74 -1.96 -11.42
CA ILE A 31 12.37 -2.12 -10.03
C ILE A 31 13.63 -2.42 -9.22
N TYR A 32 13.96 -1.58 -8.24
CA TYR A 32 15.08 -1.80 -7.33
C TYR A 32 14.54 -2.25 -5.97
N ILE A 33 15.03 -3.38 -5.47
CA ILE A 33 14.72 -3.89 -4.13
C ILE A 33 16.00 -3.95 -3.30
N ARG A 34 15.98 -3.33 -2.12
CA ARG A 34 17.07 -3.36 -1.13
C ARG A 34 16.65 -4.26 0.03
N LYS A 35 17.30 -5.41 0.16
CA LYS A 35 16.92 -6.39 1.18
C LYS A 35 17.15 -5.91 2.60
N GLU A 36 18.29 -5.28 2.90
CA GLU A 36 18.61 -4.88 4.29
C GLU A 36 17.59 -3.91 4.89
N PRO A 37 17.18 -2.80 4.23
CA PRO A 37 16.17 -1.92 4.79
C PRO A 37 14.78 -2.55 4.82
N MET A 38 14.46 -3.45 3.88
CA MET A 38 13.25 -4.27 3.97
C MET A 38 13.24 -5.15 5.23
N ARG A 39 14.38 -5.71 5.66
CA ARG A 39 14.44 -6.46 6.93
C ARG A 39 14.05 -5.60 8.12
N PHE A 40 14.59 -4.38 8.20
CA PHE A 40 14.25 -3.45 9.26
C PHE A 40 12.77 -3.06 9.20
N PHE A 41 12.23 -2.83 8.00
CA PHE A 41 10.80 -2.59 7.82
C PHE A 41 9.94 -3.74 8.39
N PHE A 42 10.20 -5.00 8.02
CA PHE A 42 9.44 -6.13 8.57
C PHE A 42 9.60 -6.26 10.09
N TRP A 43 10.81 -6.06 10.60
CA TRP A 43 11.08 -6.10 12.02
C TRP A 43 10.23 -5.07 12.77
N ASP A 44 10.25 -3.82 12.31
CA ASP A 44 9.48 -2.73 12.90
C ASP A 44 7.96 -3.00 12.83
N GLN A 45 7.47 -3.50 11.70
CA GLN A 45 6.05 -3.85 11.54
C GLN A 45 5.61 -4.98 12.49
N ILE A 46 6.47 -5.97 12.74
CA ILE A 46 6.18 -7.08 13.67
C ILE A 46 6.25 -6.60 15.12
N GLN A 47 7.26 -5.81 15.47
CA GLN A 47 7.49 -5.34 16.83
C GLN A 47 6.42 -4.34 17.26
N GLU A 48 6.09 -3.38 16.40
CA GLU A 48 5.19 -2.26 16.68
C GLU A 48 3.75 -2.51 16.16
N VAL A 49 3.37 -3.79 16.05
CA VAL A 49 2.06 -4.17 15.48
C VAL A 49 0.90 -3.58 16.28
N ASN A 50 0.13 -2.70 15.63
CA ASN A 50 -1.05 -2.12 16.24
C ASN A 50 -2.17 -3.17 16.45
N ALA A 51 -3.10 -2.87 17.36
CA ALA A 51 -4.16 -3.82 17.72
C ALA A 51 -5.04 -4.24 16.52
N SER A 52 -5.27 -3.33 15.57
CA SER A 52 -6.13 -3.59 14.41
C SER A 52 -5.48 -4.47 13.34
N SER A 53 -4.14 -4.48 13.25
CA SER A 53 -3.36 -5.29 12.31
C SER A 53 -2.85 -6.60 12.92
N ARG A 54 -2.96 -6.76 14.24
CA ARG A 54 -2.38 -7.90 14.99
C ARG A 54 -2.86 -9.26 14.49
N ILE A 55 -4.15 -9.41 14.21
CA ILE A 55 -4.71 -10.68 13.75
C ILE A 55 -4.13 -11.05 12.38
N ALA A 56 -4.12 -10.11 11.43
CA ALA A 56 -3.55 -10.33 10.10
C ALA A 56 -2.05 -10.66 10.16
N MET A 57 -1.31 -9.96 11.03
CA MET A 57 0.11 -10.24 11.27
C MET A 57 0.33 -11.66 11.81
N GLN A 58 -0.46 -12.07 12.81
CA GLN A 58 -0.38 -13.43 13.36
C GLN A 58 -0.71 -14.49 12.31
N GLN A 59 -1.70 -14.24 11.46
CA GLN A 59 -2.07 -15.15 10.37
C GLN A 59 -0.95 -15.27 9.33
N ALA A 60 -0.30 -14.16 8.97
CA ALA A 60 0.85 -14.16 8.06
C ALA A 60 2.03 -14.96 8.64
N LEU A 61 2.39 -14.71 9.90
CA LEU A 61 3.48 -15.39 10.60
C LEU A 61 3.19 -16.87 10.84
N ALA A 62 1.93 -17.24 11.08
CA ALA A 62 1.52 -18.65 11.23
C ALA A 62 1.76 -19.47 9.95
N CYS A 63 1.72 -18.85 8.75
CA CYS A 63 2.09 -19.54 7.51
C CYS A 63 3.57 -19.97 7.47
N TYR A 64 4.42 -19.35 8.29
CA TYR A 64 5.82 -19.71 8.47
C TYR A 64 6.06 -20.52 9.76
N GLY A 65 5.00 -21.02 10.41
CA GLY A 65 5.12 -21.79 11.65
C GLY A 65 5.41 -20.94 12.90
N LEU A 66 5.31 -19.61 12.80
CA LEU A 66 5.46 -18.68 13.92
C LEU A 66 4.09 -18.38 14.55
N SER A 67 3.45 -19.40 15.11
CA SER A 67 2.18 -19.24 15.84
C SER A 67 2.41 -18.88 17.33
N ASN A 68 1.39 -18.28 17.95
CA ASN A 68 1.43 -17.95 19.38
C ASN A 68 1.72 -19.22 20.20
N GLY A 69 2.86 -19.24 20.90
CA GLY A 69 3.29 -20.34 21.77
C GLY A 69 4.30 -21.33 21.16
N ALA A 70 4.59 -21.25 19.86
CA ALA A 70 5.52 -22.16 19.16
C ALA A 70 6.89 -21.54 18.84
N CYS A 71 7.24 -20.41 19.46
CA CYS A 71 8.55 -19.79 19.24
C CYS A 71 9.65 -20.72 19.77
N SER A 72 10.54 -21.15 18.89
CA SER A 72 11.74 -21.87 19.27
C SER A 72 12.58 -20.99 20.21
N SER A 73 13.01 -21.53 21.36
CA SER A 73 14.03 -20.87 22.19
C SER A 73 15.39 -20.73 21.47
N ASP A 74 15.51 -21.33 20.29
CA ASP A 74 16.67 -21.26 19.41
C ASP A 74 16.66 -19.98 18.58
N ARG A 75 17.47 -19.00 19.01
CA ARG A 75 17.67 -17.73 18.32
C ARG A 75 18.12 -17.90 16.86
N GLN A 76 18.96 -18.89 16.57
CA GLN A 76 19.50 -19.06 15.22
C GLN A 76 18.41 -19.47 14.24
N LYS A 77 17.52 -20.38 14.65
CA LYS A 77 16.35 -20.77 13.86
C LYS A 77 15.39 -19.61 13.61
N LEU A 78 15.20 -18.73 14.59
CA LEU A 78 14.36 -17.53 14.40
C LEU A 78 14.95 -16.58 13.37
N ILE A 79 16.28 -16.40 13.36
CA ILE A 79 16.97 -15.58 12.36
C ILE A 79 16.79 -16.18 10.96
N GLU A 80 17.02 -17.49 10.81
CA GLU A 80 16.86 -18.21 9.53
C GLU A 80 15.41 -18.20 9.02
N MET A 81 14.44 -18.31 9.93
CA MET A 81 13.02 -18.17 9.61
C MET A 81 12.71 -16.75 9.12
N PHE A 82 13.27 -15.74 9.78
CA PHE A 82 13.09 -14.34 9.37
C PHE A 82 13.73 -14.07 8.01
N ASP A 83 14.94 -14.59 7.75
CA ASP A 83 15.56 -14.60 6.42
C ASP A 83 14.62 -15.17 5.35
N THR A 84 13.98 -16.30 5.66
CA THR A 84 13.04 -16.98 4.77
C THR A 84 11.81 -16.11 4.50
N ILE A 85 11.22 -15.48 5.52
CA ILE A 85 10.08 -14.56 5.36
C ILE A 85 10.46 -13.42 4.43
N ILE A 86 11.61 -12.79 4.65
CA ILE A 86 12.06 -11.66 3.84
C ILE A 86 12.18 -12.08 2.38
N ASP A 87 12.83 -13.21 2.09
CA ASP A 87 13.03 -13.69 0.74
C ASP A 87 11.71 -14.08 0.02
N GLN A 88 10.77 -14.69 0.74
CA GLN A 88 9.49 -15.12 0.18
C GLN A 88 8.50 -13.96 -0.03
N GLU A 89 8.59 -12.92 0.81
CA GLU A 89 7.70 -11.75 0.78
C GLU A 89 8.27 -10.57 -0.02
N LEU A 90 9.45 -10.72 -0.65
CA LEU A 90 9.97 -9.76 -1.65
C LEU A 90 8.93 -9.45 -2.74
N GLU A 91 8.12 -10.45 -3.09
CA GLU A 91 7.11 -10.33 -4.12
C GLU A 91 6.01 -9.32 -3.78
N ILE A 92 5.75 -9.07 -2.49
CA ILE A 92 4.78 -8.04 -2.10
C ILE A 92 5.18 -6.70 -2.71
N PHE A 93 6.45 -6.32 -2.54
CA PHE A 93 6.95 -5.04 -3.00
C PHE A 93 7.23 -5.04 -4.49
N ILE A 94 7.75 -6.14 -5.05
CA ILE A 94 7.95 -6.21 -6.50
C ILE A 94 6.61 -6.04 -7.24
N TYR A 95 5.54 -6.69 -6.81
CA TYR A 95 4.26 -6.57 -7.48
C TYR A 95 3.49 -5.28 -7.16
N HIS A 96 3.80 -4.61 -6.06
CA HIS A 96 3.40 -3.21 -5.85
C HIS A 96 4.00 -2.31 -6.94
N GLU A 97 5.32 -2.38 -7.13
CA GLU A 97 6.03 -1.59 -8.16
C GLU A 97 5.61 -1.97 -9.59
N VAL A 98 5.35 -3.26 -9.85
CA VAL A 98 4.73 -3.69 -11.12
C VAL A 98 3.39 -3.00 -11.30
N GLY A 99 2.51 -3.02 -10.29
CA GLY A 99 1.22 -2.34 -10.32
C GLY A 99 1.35 -0.83 -10.56
N GLU A 100 2.36 -0.18 -9.98
CA GLU A 100 2.64 1.24 -10.17
C GLU A 100 2.98 1.58 -11.62
N SER A 101 3.75 0.70 -12.28
CA SER A 101 4.16 0.82 -13.69
C SER A 101 2.99 0.72 -14.67
N GLN A 102 1.89 0.10 -14.25
CA GLN A 102 0.72 -0.09 -15.10
C GLN A 102 -0.01 1.22 -15.38
N LYS A 103 -0.64 1.29 -16.55
CA LYS A 103 -1.50 2.41 -16.91
C LYS A 103 -2.71 2.44 -15.99
N ASN A 104 -2.72 3.43 -15.09
CA ASN A 104 -3.83 3.72 -14.21
C ASN A 104 -4.39 5.12 -14.54
N SER A 105 -5.63 5.38 -14.13
CA SER A 105 -6.26 6.70 -14.28
C SER A 105 -5.40 7.77 -13.61
N LEU A 106 -4.95 7.56 -12.38
CA LEU A 106 -4.01 8.48 -11.73
C LEU A 106 -2.57 8.24 -12.19
N ASN A 107 -2.11 9.02 -13.18
CA ASN A 107 -0.72 8.96 -13.66
C ASN A 107 0.23 9.86 -12.85
N SER A 108 1.53 9.64 -12.99
CA SER A 108 2.57 10.34 -12.22
C SER A 108 2.61 11.85 -12.47
N LYS A 109 2.20 12.35 -13.64
CA LYS A 109 2.14 13.79 -13.93
C LYS A 109 1.02 14.46 -13.12
N VAL A 110 -0.16 13.85 -13.10
CA VAL A 110 -1.32 14.31 -12.30
C VAL A 110 -0.97 14.29 -10.82
N LEU A 111 -0.40 13.18 -10.33
CA LEU A 111 -0.01 13.03 -8.92
C LEU A 111 1.01 14.11 -8.50
N LYS A 112 2.09 14.31 -9.27
CA LYS A 112 3.11 15.35 -9.00
C LYS A 112 2.51 16.75 -8.94
N LYS A 113 1.55 17.05 -9.82
CA LYS A 113 0.87 18.35 -9.84
C LYS A 113 0.06 18.58 -8.56
N ILE A 114 -0.68 17.57 -8.10
CA ILE A 114 -1.47 17.64 -6.86
C ILE A 114 -0.56 17.77 -5.64
N ILE A 115 0.51 16.96 -5.54
CA ILE A 115 1.50 17.06 -4.46
C ILE A 115 2.10 18.48 -4.41
N SER A 116 2.47 19.04 -5.56
CA SER A 116 3.05 20.38 -5.62
C SER A 116 2.07 21.48 -5.21
N ALA A 117 0.78 21.31 -5.49
CA ALA A 117 -0.25 22.31 -5.19
C ALA A 117 -0.76 22.22 -3.74
N PHE A 118 -0.72 21.04 -3.12
CA PHE A 118 -1.29 20.81 -1.79
C PHE A 118 -0.36 20.04 -0.85
N PRO A 119 0.89 20.51 -0.65
CA PRO A 119 1.88 19.79 0.15
C PRO A 119 1.41 19.63 1.60
N GLY A 120 1.56 18.42 2.15
CA GLY A 120 1.20 18.07 3.53
C GLY A 120 -0.30 18.06 3.83
N SER A 121 -1.16 18.21 2.82
CA SER A 121 -2.62 18.24 3.01
C SER A 121 -3.25 16.85 2.99
N ALA A 122 -4.49 16.75 3.48
CA ALA A 122 -5.31 15.55 3.31
C ALA A 122 -5.49 15.16 1.83
N LEU A 123 -5.49 16.15 0.93
CA LEU A 123 -5.65 15.93 -0.50
C LEU A 123 -4.41 15.28 -1.13
N GLU A 124 -3.21 15.66 -0.68
CA GLU A 124 -1.98 14.94 -1.04
C GLU A 124 -2.03 13.50 -0.54
N LEU A 125 -2.39 13.29 0.73
CA LEU A 125 -2.44 11.95 1.34
C LEU A 125 -3.42 11.03 0.61
N VAL A 126 -4.60 11.56 0.25
CA VAL A 126 -5.59 10.83 -0.56
C VAL A 126 -5.02 10.52 -1.94
N ALA A 127 -4.39 11.48 -2.61
CA ALA A 127 -3.83 11.25 -3.96
C ALA A 127 -2.75 10.15 -3.97
N ARG A 128 -1.86 10.14 -2.97
CA ARG A 128 -0.86 9.07 -2.80
C ARG A 128 -1.52 7.73 -2.52
N ALA A 129 -2.45 7.69 -1.56
CA ALA A 129 -3.12 6.44 -1.21
C ALA A 129 -3.94 5.85 -2.38
N VAL A 130 -4.62 6.68 -3.16
CA VAL A 130 -5.33 6.24 -4.39
C VAL A 130 -4.33 5.66 -5.40
N LYS A 131 -3.16 6.28 -5.58
CA LYS A 131 -2.12 5.76 -6.48
C LYS A 131 -1.66 4.36 -6.05
N ASP A 132 -1.34 4.17 -4.77
CA ASP A 132 -0.93 2.89 -4.21
C ASP A 132 -2.03 1.83 -4.35
N ILE A 133 -3.29 2.18 -4.01
CA ILE A 133 -4.42 1.25 -4.08
C ILE A 133 -4.66 0.81 -5.52
N LEU A 134 -4.60 1.73 -6.48
CA LEU A 134 -4.76 1.38 -7.90
C LEU A 134 -3.63 0.51 -8.42
N ALA A 135 -2.41 0.68 -7.91
CA ALA A 135 -1.29 -0.21 -8.18
C ALA A 135 -1.54 -1.61 -7.60
N ASP A 136 -1.85 -1.70 -6.30
CA ASP A 136 -2.04 -2.96 -5.60
C ASP A 136 -3.22 -3.76 -6.15
N THR A 137 -4.31 -3.08 -6.48
CA THR A 137 -5.54 -3.71 -6.99
C THR A 137 -5.52 -3.97 -8.48
N HIS A 138 -4.47 -3.56 -9.22
CA HIS A 138 -4.37 -3.86 -10.65
C HIS A 138 -4.35 -5.39 -10.90
N PRO A 139 -4.95 -5.91 -11.98
CA PRO A 139 -4.93 -7.34 -12.29
C PRO A 139 -3.51 -7.94 -12.33
N ASN A 140 -2.53 -7.18 -12.81
CA ASN A 140 -1.10 -7.56 -12.80
C ASN A 140 -0.32 -7.00 -11.60
N GLY A 141 -0.99 -6.34 -10.66
CA GLY A 141 -0.39 -5.76 -9.46
C GLY A 141 -0.34 -6.73 -8.28
N LEU A 142 -0.07 -6.21 -7.09
CA LEU A 142 0.13 -6.98 -5.86
C LEU A 142 -1.00 -7.97 -5.54
N LEU A 143 -2.24 -7.50 -5.40
CA LEU A 143 -3.35 -8.38 -5.05
C LEU A 143 -3.69 -9.35 -6.19
N GLY A 144 -3.47 -8.94 -7.45
CA GLY A 144 -3.59 -9.83 -8.60
C GLY A 144 -2.64 -11.01 -8.52
N HIS A 145 -1.37 -10.77 -8.16
CA HIS A 145 -0.37 -11.82 -7.94
C HIS A 145 -0.71 -12.71 -6.74
N ILE A 146 -1.11 -12.11 -5.61
CA ILE A 146 -1.50 -12.86 -4.41
C ILE A 146 -2.64 -13.83 -4.72
N LEU A 147 -3.64 -13.38 -5.47
CA LEU A 147 -4.78 -14.21 -5.90
C LEU A 147 -4.36 -15.30 -6.88
N ALA A 148 -3.59 -14.97 -7.91
CA ALA A 148 -3.16 -15.93 -8.94
C ALA A 148 -2.27 -17.05 -8.38
N ARG A 149 -1.57 -16.78 -7.27
CA ARG A 149 -0.67 -17.73 -6.61
C ARG A 149 -1.21 -18.28 -5.30
N GLU A 150 -2.40 -17.83 -4.89
CA GLU A 150 -3.00 -18.16 -3.60
C GLU A 150 -2.04 -18.00 -2.40
N LYS A 151 -1.26 -16.90 -2.39
CA LYS A 151 -0.24 -16.66 -1.35
C LYS A 151 -0.85 -16.14 -0.05
N LYS A 152 -1.28 -17.07 0.81
CA LYS A 152 -1.89 -16.76 2.13
C LYS A 152 -1.03 -15.86 3.02
N SER A 153 0.27 -16.12 3.08
CA SER A 153 1.20 -15.32 3.89
C SER A 153 1.26 -13.88 3.39
N SER A 154 1.40 -13.68 2.08
CA SER A 154 1.44 -12.37 1.44
C SER A 154 0.12 -11.60 1.62
N LEU A 155 -1.04 -12.29 1.61
CA LEU A 155 -2.31 -11.66 1.96
C LEU A 155 -2.33 -11.18 3.42
N GLY A 156 -1.87 -12.02 4.36
CA GLY A 156 -1.78 -11.65 5.77
C GLY A 156 -0.89 -10.42 6.00
N PHE A 157 0.28 -10.38 5.35
CA PHE A 157 1.18 -9.23 5.40
C PHE A 157 0.60 -7.99 4.72
N TYR A 158 -0.03 -8.13 3.55
CA TYR A 158 -0.70 -7.00 2.89
C TYR A 158 -1.73 -6.34 3.81
N VAL A 159 -2.60 -7.13 4.43
CA VAL A 159 -3.63 -6.63 5.33
C VAL A 159 -3.02 -6.04 6.61
N SER A 160 -1.93 -6.61 7.12
CA SER A 160 -1.28 -6.10 8.33
C SER A 160 -0.57 -4.75 8.08
N PHE A 161 0.04 -4.56 6.91
CA PHE A 161 0.71 -3.33 6.49
C PHE A 161 -0.25 -2.22 6.03
N LEU A 162 -1.54 -2.53 5.87
CA LEU A 162 -2.55 -1.58 5.46
C LEU A 162 -2.91 -0.65 6.62
N ASP A 163 -2.54 0.62 6.49
CA ASP A 163 -2.76 1.65 7.51
C ASP A 163 -3.16 3.01 6.90
N GLY A 164 -3.54 3.96 7.74
CA GLY A 164 -3.82 5.34 7.39
C GLY A 164 -4.84 5.49 6.25
N MET A 165 -4.52 6.33 5.26
CA MET A 165 -5.42 6.57 4.14
C MET A 165 -5.65 5.35 3.25
N ARG A 166 -4.69 4.43 3.11
CA ARG A 166 -4.91 3.21 2.30
C ARG A 166 -5.96 2.32 2.95
N LYS A 167 -5.92 2.17 4.28
CA LYS A 167 -6.95 1.44 5.03
C LYS A 167 -8.33 2.09 4.92
N HIS A 168 -8.37 3.43 4.98
CA HIS A 168 -9.62 4.19 4.80
C HIS A 168 -10.23 4.05 3.40
N LEU A 169 -9.38 3.96 2.37
CA LEU A 169 -9.81 3.83 0.97
C LEU A 169 -10.08 2.39 0.52
N PHE A 170 -9.74 1.40 1.36
CA PHE A 170 -9.99 -0.02 1.10
C PHE A 170 -10.62 -0.74 2.30
N PRO A 171 -11.81 -0.31 2.76
CA PRO A 171 -12.48 -0.93 3.89
C PRO A 171 -12.84 -2.42 3.64
N GLU A 172 -13.14 -2.80 2.39
CA GLU A 172 -13.63 -4.14 2.02
C GLU A 172 -12.64 -5.26 2.35
N ILE A 173 -11.34 -5.00 2.28
CA ILE A 173 -10.33 -6.04 2.50
C ILE A 173 -10.32 -6.53 3.95
N SER A 174 -10.70 -5.69 4.91
CA SER A 174 -10.70 -6.06 6.33
C SER A 174 -11.73 -7.17 6.59
N GLU A 175 -12.96 -6.98 6.12
CA GLU A 175 -14.01 -7.99 6.25
C GLU A 175 -13.74 -9.22 5.38
N ALA A 176 -13.35 -9.01 4.11
CA ALA A 176 -13.06 -10.11 3.19
C ALA A 176 -11.93 -11.00 3.70
N SER A 177 -10.87 -10.42 4.27
CA SER A 177 -9.78 -11.19 4.88
C SER A 177 -10.24 -11.97 6.11
N GLN A 178 -11.03 -11.36 6.99
CA GLN A 178 -11.58 -12.07 8.16
C GLN A 178 -12.40 -13.30 7.78
N GLN A 179 -13.24 -13.18 6.75
CA GLN A 179 -14.04 -14.30 6.24
C GLN A 179 -13.16 -15.33 5.51
N PHE A 180 -12.21 -14.88 4.68
CA PHE A 180 -11.25 -15.72 3.98
C PHE A 180 -10.47 -16.63 4.94
N TRP A 181 -10.00 -16.13 6.07
CA TRP A 181 -9.24 -16.95 7.02
C TRP A 181 -10.09 -18.03 7.71
N LYS A 182 -11.42 -17.97 7.61
CA LYS A 182 -12.35 -19.01 8.08
C LYS A 182 -12.73 -20.00 6.97
N SER A 183 -12.96 -19.51 5.76
CA SER A 183 -13.49 -20.32 4.64
C SER A 183 -12.41 -20.85 3.69
N GLY A 184 -11.29 -20.15 3.57
CA GLY A 184 -10.28 -20.36 2.52
C GLY A 184 -10.71 -19.87 1.13
N ASP A 185 -11.83 -19.14 1.03
CA ASP A 185 -12.42 -18.77 -0.26
C ASP A 185 -11.81 -17.48 -0.85
N TRP A 186 -10.93 -17.63 -1.83
CA TRP A 186 -10.28 -16.54 -2.53
C TRP A 186 -11.24 -15.62 -3.31
N SER A 187 -12.45 -16.07 -3.63
CA SER A 187 -13.43 -15.24 -4.33
C SER A 187 -13.83 -14.01 -3.52
N LEU A 188 -13.77 -14.10 -2.19
CA LEU A 188 -14.01 -12.99 -1.26
C LEU A 188 -12.98 -11.87 -1.44
N ILE A 189 -11.71 -12.25 -1.57
CA ILE A 189 -10.59 -11.31 -1.76
C ILE A 189 -10.64 -10.70 -3.17
N GLU A 190 -10.94 -11.50 -4.19
CA GLU A 190 -11.09 -11.01 -5.57
C GLU A 190 -12.25 -10.02 -5.71
N LYS A 191 -13.37 -10.28 -5.03
CA LYS A 191 -14.50 -9.35 -4.97
C LYS A 191 -14.08 -8.04 -4.32
N ALA A 192 -13.46 -8.08 -3.14
CA ALA A 192 -12.98 -6.90 -2.44
C ALA A 192 -11.98 -6.09 -3.29
N ARG A 193 -11.06 -6.76 -3.99
CA ARG A 193 -10.10 -6.12 -4.91
C ARG A 193 -10.82 -5.35 -6.02
N LYS A 194 -11.81 -5.96 -6.69
CA LYS A 194 -12.57 -5.34 -7.79
C LYS A 194 -13.42 -4.16 -7.33
N GLU A 195 -14.10 -4.29 -6.19
CA GLU A 195 -14.93 -3.23 -5.62
C GLU A 195 -14.09 -2.02 -5.21
N SER A 196 -12.99 -2.26 -4.49
CA SER A 196 -12.04 -1.22 -4.11
C SER A 196 -11.40 -0.53 -5.31
N ARG A 197 -11.00 -1.30 -6.33
CA ARG A 197 -10.45 -0.72 -7.56
C ARG A 197 -11.45 0.23 -8.22
N THR A 198 -12.68 -0.23 -8.44
CA THR A 198 -13.74 0.58 -9.07
C THR A 198 -13.93 1.91 -8.31
N ARG A 199 -14.07 1.84 -6.98
CA ARG A 199 -14.22 3.04 -6.14
C ARG A 199 -13.02 3.99 -6.26
N ASN A 200 -11.80 3.45 -6.23
CA ASN A 200 -10.60 4.28 -6.31
C ASN A 200 -10.34 4.83 -7.72
N GLU A 201 -10.85 4.19 -8.77
CA GLU A 201 -10.85 4.74 -10.13
C GLU A 201 -11.76 5.97 -10.23
N GLU A 202 -12.91 5.98 -9.56
CA GLU A 202 -13.78 7.16 -9.47
C GLU A 202 -13.09 8.33 -8.75
N ILE A 203 -12.43 8.06 -7.61
CA ILE A 203 -11.67 9.07 -6.86
C ILE A 203 -10.53 9.62 -7.71
N ALA A 204 -9.79 8.74 -8.40
CA ALA A 204 -8.74 9.14 -9.34
C ALA A 204 -9.27 10.04 -10.47
N GLY A 205 -10.48 9.78 -10.98
CA GLY A 205 -11.15 10.65 -11.95
C GLY A 205 -11.39 12.06 -11.39
N ARG A 206 -11.79 12.18 -10.12
CA ARG A 206 -11.95 13.49 -9.46
C ARG A 206 -10.60 14.18 -9.25
N LEU A 207 -9.54 13.44 -8.92
CA LEU A 207 -8.17 13.98 -8.82
C LEU A 207 -7.64 14.46 -10.18
N GLN A 208 -7.99 13.79 -11.28
CA GLN A 208 -7.67 14.28 -12.62
C GLN A 208 -8.39 15.61 -12.93
N GLN A 209 -9.68 15.70 -12.60
CA GLN A 209 -10.44 16.95 -12.78
C GLN A 209 -9.87 18.10 -11.94
N LEU A 210 -9.48 17.81 -10.69
CA LEU A 210 -8.76 18.75 -9.84
C LEU A 210 -7.48 19.24 -10.53
N SER A 211 -6.67 18.31 -11.04
CA SER A 211 -5.44 18.64 -11.74
C SER A 211 -5.66 19.51 -12.96
N GLN A 212 -6.76 19.36 -13.70
CA GLN A 212 -7.10 20.24 -14.81
C GLN A 212 -7.50 21.63 -14.33
N ARG A 213 -8.32 21.71 -13.26
CA ARG A 213 -8.74 22.98 -12.66
C ARG A 213 -7.59 23.79 -12.09
N LEU A 214 -6.52 23.14 -11.63
CA LEU A 214 -5.29 23.84 -11.20
C LEU A 214 -4.68 24.74 -12.29
N ASP A 215 -4.99 24.54 -13.58
CA ASP A 215 -4.51 25.39 -14.67
C ASP A 215 -5.42 26.60 -14.96
N THR A 216 -6.69 26.57 -14.54
CA THR A 216 -7.72 27.50 -15.02
C THR A 216 -8.40 28.31 -13.93
N ASP A 217 -8.53 27.74 -12.74
CA ASP A 217 -9.37 28.29 -11.68
C ASP A 217 -8.55 29.08 -10.65
N SER A 218 -9.22 29.98 -9.91
CA SER A 218 -8.58 30.66 -8.78
C SER A 218 -8.34 29.68 -7.62
N PRO A 219 -7.32 29.92 -6.77
CA PRO A 219 -7.02 29.06 -5.62
C PRO A 219 -8.21 28.80 -4.69
N GLU A 220 -9.07 29.79 -4.47
CA GLU A 220 -10.26 29.69 -3.62
C GLU A 220 -11.29 28.73 -4.22
N ARG A 221 -11.53 28.84 -5.53
CA ARG A 221 -12.46 27.95 -6.25
C ARG A 221 -11.94 26.52 -6.26
N ILE A 222 -10.63 26.35 -6.43
CA ILE A 222 -9.95 25.05 -6.38
C ILE A 222 -10.15 24.41 -4.99
N HIS A 223 -9.93 25.14 -3.91
CA HIS A 223 -10.07 24.62 -2.55
C HIS A 223 -11.50 24.18 -2.25
N ILE A 224 -12.49 25.03 -2.54
CA ILE A 224 -13.92 24.72 -2.35
C ILE A 224 -14.31 23.49 -3.18
N TRP A 225 -13.83 23.41 -4.43
CA TRP A 225 -14.12 22.27 -5.28
C TRP A 225 -13.49 20.99 -4.75
N ALA A 226 -12.21 21.02 -4.35
CA ALA A 226 -11.50 19.86 -3.82
C ALA A 226 -12.15 19.32 -2.55
N GLU A 227 -12.52 20.21 -1.64
CA GLU A 227 -13.21 19.85 -0.40
C GLU A 227 -14.55 19.18 -0.70
N LYS A 228 -15.40 19.82 -1.52
CA LYS A 228 -16.74 19.31 -1.84
C LYS A 228 -16.72 17.99 -2.61
N ASN A 229 -15.79 17.81 -3.56
CA ASN A 229 -15.83 16.70 -4.51
C ASN A 229 -14.88 15.56 -4.16
N VAL A 230 -13.79 15.82 -3.43
CA VAL A 230 -12.81 14.79 -3.06
C VAL A 230 -12.90 14.46 -1.58
N LEU A 231 -12.79 15.46 -0.68
CA LEU A 231 -12.60 15.19 0.74
C LEU A 231 -13.91 14.85 1.48
N VAL A 232 -14.97 15.66 1.29
CA VAL A 232 -16.29 15.43 1.93
C VAL A 232 -16.88 14.06 1.62
N PRO A 233 -16.86 13.56 0.37
CA PRO A 233 -17.36 12.21 0.06
C PRO A 233 -16.57 11.09 0.73
N LEU A 234 -15.34 11.36 1.15
CA LEU A 234 -14.49 10.43 1.90
C LEU A 234 -14.64 10.61 3.42
N GLY A 235 -15.52 11.49 3.89
CA GLY A 235 -15.66 11.81 5.32
C GLY A 235 -14.46 12.57 5.89
N LEU A 236 -13.60 13.13 5.04
CA LEU A 236 -12.43 13.92 5.43
C LEU A 236 -12.86 15.39 5.42
N GLN A 237 -13.32 15.93 6.55
CA GLN A 237 -13.60 17.36 6.65
C GLN A 237 -12.36 18.10 7.12
N MET A 238 -12.06 19.26 6.50
CA MET A 238 -11.09 20.17 7.11
C MET A 238 -11.73 20.76 8.38
N PRO A 239 -11.03 20.82 9.52
CA PRO A 239 -11.53 21.59 10.65
C PRO A 239 -11.81 23.01 10.18
N ALA A 240 -12.98 23.55 10.53
CA ALA A 240 -13.35 24.90 10.15
C ALA A 240 -12.23 25.86 10.56
N ARG A 241 -11.66 26.60 9.60
CA ARG A 241 -10.74 27.71 9.93
C ARG A 241 -11.54 28.77 10.69
N GLY A 242 -11.51 28.70 12.02
CA GLY A 242 -12.29 29.61 12.85
C GLY A 242 -12.57 29.17 14.28
N GLN A 243 -11.66 28.47 14.96
CA GLN A 243 -11.56 28.56 16.41
C GLN A 243 -10.07 28.60 16.77
N GLY A 244 -9.51 29.81 16.73
CA GLY A 244 -8.33 30.09 17.52
C GLY A 244 -8.74 29.96 18.98
N THR A 245 -8.30 28.91 19.65
CA THR A 245 -8.28 28.88 21.11
C THR A 245 -7.17 29.82 21.55
N THR A 246 -7.60 31.00 21.97
CA THR A 246 -6.96 31.79 23.04
C THR A 246 -6.63 30.92 24.24
#